data_AF-A0A7J6TCL6-F1
#
_entry.id   AF-A0A7J6TCL6-F1
#
_cell.length_a   1.000
_cell.length_b   1.000
_cell.length_c   1.000
_cell.angle_alpha   90.00
_cell.angle_beta   90.00
_cell.angle_gamma   90.00
#
_symmetry.space_group_name_H-M   'P 1'
#
loop_
_entity.id
_entity.type
_entity.pdbx_description
1 polymer ?
#
loop_
_entity_poly.entity_id
_entity_poly.type
_entity_poly.pdbx_seq_one_letter_code
_entity_poly.pdbx_strand_id
1 'polypeptide(L)'
;RRRPPVDDAIIHEKLTQMCSLGKAAKSADKDVIVVCQPVLIDKWDSSSGTSKPRTHPIDEAELKSRYRLTIDSRPLNNLKLQCDSSHKYFYVPTEPSPQDGCAKGNEEHVYKQYQRGATVLLRDIPGSHLGFWSKVDLEDAYGTLRVPDQLSRLFGTVSTCPNTGRQCVWSLRTLAQGWRWAPLIFQVAMTTIIEEDINPALAAAGLKATVIHVQDDVLISSSDIETGHKAWVIVSDILHRKGGFIVNAS
;
A
#
# COMPACT_ATOMS: atom_id res chain seq x y z
N ARG A 1 -22.42 2.98 -13.38
CA ARG A 1 -23.39 2.47 -12.38
C ARG A 1 -23.37 3.41 -11.18
N ARG A 2 -24.53 3.87 -10.70
CA ARG A 2 -24.61 4.74 -9.51
C ARG A 2 -24.29 3.89 -8.27
N ARG A 3 -23.40 4.37 -7.40
CA ARG A 3 -23.03 3.66 -6.16
C ARG A 3 -24.22 3.65 -5.19
N PRO A 4 -24.44 2.58 -4.40
CA PRO A 4 -25.46 2.58 -3.36
C PRO A 4 -25.23 3.72 -2.35
N PRO A 5 -26.28 4.38 -1.84
CA PRO A 5 -26.14 5.49 -0.87
C PRO A 5 -25.37 5.09 0.40
N VAL A 6 -25.54 3.84 0.88
CA VAL A 6 -24.83 3.31 2.05
C VAL A 6 -23.33 3.24 1.81
N ASP A 7 -22.91 2.78 0.63
CA ASP A 7 -21.48 2.74 0.28
C ASP A 7 -20.89 4.15 0.18
N ASP A 8 -21.62 5.11 -0.39
CA ASP A 8 -21.16 6.51 -0.46
C ASP A 8 -20.98 7.12 0.94
N ALA A 9 -21.89 6.80 1.88
CA ALA A 9 -21.78 7.23 3.27
C ALA A 9 -20.53 6.63 3.97
N ILE A 10 -20.32 5.31 3.83
CA ILE A 10 -19.15 4.62 4.39
C ILE A 10 -17.84 5.17 3.79
N ILE A 11 -17.81 5.43 2.48
CA ILE A 11 -16.65 6.03 1.80
C ILE A 11 -16.36 7.42 2.36
N HIS A 12 -17.39 8.26 2.53
CA HIS A 12 -17.23 9.60 3.09
C HIS A 12 -16.68 9.57 4.51
N GLU A 13 -17.22 8.67 5.34
CA GLU A 13 -16.77 8.49 6.73
C GLU A 13 -15.33 7.97 6.78
N LYS A 14 -14.98 6.99 5.92
CA LYS A 14 -13.60 6.52 5.76
C LYS A 14 -12.64 7.61 5.35
N LEU A 15 -12.99 8.45 4.39
CA LEU A 15 -12.12 9.56 3.97
C LEU A 15 -11.97 10.62 5.05
N THR A 16 -13.01 10.82 5.85
CA THR A 16 -12.96 11.72 7.01
C THR A 16 -12.03 11.16 8.10
N GLN A 17 -12.13 9.85 8.41
CA GLN A 17 -11.21 9.16 9.32
C GLN A 17 -9.77 9.18 8.78
N MET A 18 -9.57 8.91 7.49
CA MET A 18 -8.25 9.02 6.88
C MET A 18 -7.72 10.45 6.94
N CYS A 19 -8.58 11.45 6.83
CA CYS A 19 -8.20 12.85 6.97
C CYS A 19 -7.77 13.21 8.39
N SER A 20 -8.45 12.71 9.44
CA SER A 20 -8.04 12.94 10.83
C SER A 20 -6.70 12.26 11.16
N LEU A 21 -6.40 11.13 10.52
CA LEU A 21 -5.10 10.44 10.57
C LEU A 21 -4.04 11.07 9.64
N GLY A 22 -4.41 12.16 8.95
CA GLY A 22 -3.58 12.84 7.95
C GLY A 22 -3.34 12.05 6.67
N LYS A 23 -3.84 10.82 6.51
CA LYS A 23 -3.66 9.95 5.32
C LYS A 23 -4.39 10.47 4.09
N ALA A 24 -5.37 11.34 4.26
CA ALA A 24 -6.03 12.10 3.21
C ALA A 24 -6.12 13.58 3.61
N ALA A 25 -6.44 14.44 2.65
CA ALA A 25 -6.78 15.83 2.91
C ALA A 25 -7.93 16.25 2.00
N LYS A 26 -8.85 17.09 2.51
CA LYS A 26 -9.80 17.79 1.65
C LYS A 26 -9.02 18.71 0.70
N SER A 27 -9.40 18.68 -0.57
CA SER A 27 -8.75 19.47 -1.63
C SER A 27 -9.80 20.18 -2.48
N ALA A 28 -9.41 21.26 -3.14
CA ALA A 28 -10.23 21.82 -4.22
C ALA A 28 -9.93 21.09 -5.53
N ASP A 29 -10.88 21.12 -6.47
CA ASP A 29 -10.77 20.45 -7.77
C ASP A 29 -9.49 20.84 -8.52
N LYS A 30 -9.09 22.12 -8.45
CA LYS A 30 -7.88 22.66 -9.08
C LYS A 30 -6.56 22.09 -8.53
N ASP A 31 -6.59 21.56 -7.31
CA ASP A 31 -5.40 21.08 -6.63
C ASP A 31 -5.10 19.62 -7.00
N VAL A 32 -6.08 18.92 -7.57
CA VAL A 32 -5.99 17.53 -8.01
C VAL A 32 -5.82 17.45 -9.53
N ILE A 33 -4.90 16.61 -9.98
CA ILE A 33 -4.63 16.39 -11.41
C ILE A 33 -5.44 15.19 -11.93
N VAL A 34 -5.55 14.13 -11.13
CA VAL A 34 -6.29 12.91 -11.49
C VAL A 34 -7.28 12.58 -10.39
N VAL A 35 -8.55 12.41 -10.76
CA VAL A 35 -9.61 11.99 -9.85
C VAL A 35 -9.94 10.52 -10.10
N CYS A 36 -9.49 9.65 -9.20
CA CYS A 36 -9.78 8.22 -9.20
C CYS A 36 -11.06 7.90 -8.44
N GLN A 37 -11.84 6.94 -8.96
CA GLN A 37 -13.02 6.47 -8.26
C GLN A 37 -12.63 5.73 -6.98
N PRO A 38 -13.27 6.00 -5.83
CA PRO A 38 -13.00 5.23 -4.62
C PRO A 38 -13.56 3.82 -4.77
N VAL A 39 -12.82 2.86 -4.22
CA VAL A 39 -13.16 1.44 -4.18
C VAL A 39 -13.27 1.03 -2.72
N LEU A 40 -14.50 0.73 -2.30
CA LEU A 40 -14.79 0.23 -0.97
C LEU A 40 -14.68 -1.30 -0.99
N ILE A 41 -13.75 -1.82 -0.20
CA ILE A 41 -13.53 -3.25 0.00
C ILE A 41 -14.09 -3.62 1.36
N ASP A 42 -14.95 -4.63 1.39
CA ASP A 42 -15.53 -5.19 2.60
C ASP A 42 -14.78 -6.48 2.94
N LYS A 43 -13.99 -6.47 4.01
CA LYS A 43 -13.17 -7.62 4.42
C LYS A 43 -14.01 -8.76 5.00
N TRP A 44 -15.27 -8.50 5.35
CA TRP A 44 -16.20 -9.52 5.82
C TRP A 44 -17.05 -10.08 4.69
N ASP A 45 -16.82 -9.63 3.45
CA ASP A 45 -17.50 -10.20 2.30
C ASP A 45 -16.92 -11.60 2.01
N SER A 46 -17.69 -12.61 2.37
CA SER A 46 -17.35 -14.02 2.19
C SER A 46 -17.90 -14.53 0.86
N SER A 47 -17.09 -15.26 0.09
CA SER A 47 -17.55 -15.94 -1.14
C SER A 47 -18.60 -17.03 -0.87
N SER A 48 -18.86 -17.38 0.39
CA SER A 48 -19.86 -18.36 0.84
C SER A 48 -21.29 -17.80 0.90
N GLY A 49 -21.52 -16.54 0.56
CA GLY A 49 -22.88 -15.95 0.51
C GLY A 49 -23.48 -15.58 1.87
N THR A 50 -22.69 -15.66 2.94
CA THR A 50 -23.08 -15.31 4.33
C THR A 50 -22.65 -13.89 4.73
N SER A 51 -22.32 -13.05 3.76
CA SER A 51 -21.78 -11.71 4.02
C SER A 51 -22.78 -10.84 4.77
N LYS A 52 -22.38 -10.32 5.94
CA LYS A 52 -23.17 -9.33 6.69
C LYS A 52 -23.50 -8.16 5.75
N PRO A 53 -24.75 -7.70 5.64
CA PRO A 53 -25.05 -6.54 4.80
C PRO A 53 -24.31 -5.30 5.29
N ARG A 54 -24.02 -4.38 4.37
CA ARG A 54 -23.44 -3.08 4.72
C ARG A 54 -24.53 -2.19 5.30
N THR A 55 -24.21 -1.49 6.39
CA THR A 55 -25.15 -0.62 7.10
C THR A 55 -24.47 0.70 7.44
N HIS A 56 -25.26 1.76 7.56
CA HIS A 56 -24.82 3.06 8.04
C HIS A 56 -25.97 3.67 8.88
N PRO A 57 -25.72 4.27 10.06
CA PRO A 57 -24.39 4.54 10.65
C PRO A 57 -23.66 3.27 11.08
N ILE A 58 -22.34 3.37 11.18
CA ILE A 58 -21.45 2.28 11.60
C ILE A 58 -20.57 2.75 12.75
N ASP A 59 -20.23 1.85 13.67
CA ASP A 59 -19.29 2.18 14.73
C ASP A 59 -17.84 2.26 14.20
N GLU A 60 -16.99 3.01 14.90
CA GLU A 60 -15.61 3.26 14.46
C GLU A 60 -14.76 1.97 14.40
N ALA A 61 -15.02 1.01 15.27
CA ALA A 61 -14.28 -0.25 15.33
C ALA A 61 -14.62 -1.15 14.14
N GLU A 62 -15.89 -1.27 13.76
CA GLU A 62 -16.36 -1.96 12.56
C GLU A 62 -15.87 -1.21 11.33
N LEU A 63 -15.96 0.13 11.29
CA LEU A 63 -15.41 0.93 10.20
C LEU A 63 -13.93 0.57 9.98
N LYS A 64 -13.08 0.62 11.02
CA LYS A 64 -11.64 0.29 10.95
C LYS A 64 -11.38 -1.16 10.53
N SER A 65 -12.02 -2.12 11.18
CA SER A 65 -11.72 -3.55 11.02
C SER A 65 -12.31 -4.16 9.74
N ARG A 66 -13.51 -3.75 9.33
CA ARG A 66 -14.26 -4.33 8.21
C ARG A 66 -13.94 -3.69 6.87
N TYR A 67 -13.88 -2.36 6.81
CA TYR A 67 -13.78 -1.66 5.53
C TYR A 67 -12.37 -1.19 5.22
N ARG A 68 -11.89 -1.51 4.02
CA ARG A 68 -10.69 -0.91 3.42
C ARG A 68 -11.11 -0.01 2.27
N LEU A 69 -10.61 1.21 2.26
CA LEU A 69 -10.81 2.14 1.15
C LEU A 69 -9.54 2.20 0.32
N THR A 70 -9.68 1.95 -0.98
CA THR A 70 -8.62 2.19 -1.97
C THR A 70 -9.16 3.07 -3.10
N ILE A 71 -8.31 3.41 -4.05
CA ILE A 71 -8.72 4.12 -5.27
C ILE A 71 -8.51 3.23 -6.49
N ASP A 72 -9.37 3.38 -7.48
CA ASP A 72 -9.18 2.78 -8.79
C ASP A 72 -8.03 3.49 -9.52
N SER A 73 -6.85 2.88 -9.42
CA SER A 73 -5.58 3.40 -9.95
C SER A 73 -5.40 3.18 -11.45
N ARG A 74 -6.37 2.59 -12.18
CA ARG A 74 -6.26 2.38 -13.63
C ARG A 74 -5.91 3.66 -14.40
N PRO A 75 -6.53 4.83 -14.13
CA PRO A 75 -6.13 6.09 -14.77
C PRO A 75 -4.67 6.48 -14.48
N LEU A 76 -4.18 6.23 -13.26
CA LEU A 76 -2.80 6.51 -12.86
C LEU A 76 -1.81 5.57 -13.55
N ASN A 77 -2.20 4.31 -13.71
CA ASN A 77 -1.34 3.28 -14.29
C ASN A 77 -1.16 3.46 -15.80
N ASN A 78 -2.05 4.22 -16.45
CA ASN A 78 -1.96 4.63 -17.85
C ASN A 78 -1.01 5.82 -18.07
N LEU A 79 -0.46 6.40 -17.01
CA LEU A 79 0.57 7.43 -17.10
C LEU A 79 1.95 6.80 -17.26
N LYS A 80 2.76 7.35 -18.17
CA LYS A 80 4.17 7.01 -18.34
C LYS A 80 5.03 8.01 -17.60
N LEU A 81 6.00 7.50 -16.84
CA LEU A 81 7.05 8.31 -16.23
C LEU A 81 8.06 8.67 -17.31
N GLN A 82 8.25 9.96 -17.55
CA GLN A 82 9.28 10.50 -18.43
C GLN A 82 10.28 11.32 -17.62
N CYS A 83 11.45 11.53 -18.21
CA CYS A 83 12.52 12.34 -17.67
C CYS A 83 12.93 13.35 -18.75
N ASP A 84 12.95 14.63 -18.43
CA ASP A 84 13.41 15.65 -19.38
C ASP A 84 14.95 15.72 -19.42
N SER A 85 15.47 16.57 -20.31
CA SER A 85 16.90 16.86 -20.43
C SER A 85 17.51 17.50 -19.18
N SER A 86 16.70 17.95 -18.22
CA SER A 86 17.12 18.51 -16.94
C SER A 86 17.02 17.50 -15.78
N HIS A 87 16.87 16.21 -16.08
CA HIS A 87 16.68 15.14 -15.09
C HIS A 87 15.43 15.29 -14.22
N LYS A 88 14.43 16.06 -14.66
CA LYS A 88 13.17 16.19 -13.96
C LYS A 88 12.20 15.12 -14.43
N TYR A 89 11.63 14.42 -13.46
CA TYR A 89 10.65 13.38 -13.71
C TYR A 89 9.23 13.95 -13.75
N PHE A 90 8.44 13.52 -14.72
CA PHE A 90 7.03 13.89 -14.85
C PHE A 90 6.20 12.76 -15.46
N TYR A 91 4.91 12.76 -15.15
CA TYR A 91 3.95 11.78 -15.67
C TYR A 91 3.23 12.36 -16.89
N VAL A 92 3.22 11.62 -18.00
CA VAL A 92 2.46 11.95 -19.20
C VAL A 92 1.41 10.87 -19.51
N PRO A 93 0.24 11.23 -20.06
CA PRO A 93 -0.70 10.26 -20.60
C PRO A 93 -0.02 9.41 -21.68
N THR A 94 -0.33 8.12 -21.72
CA THR A 94 -0.02 7.31 -22.91
C THR A 94 -0.98 7.73 -24.01
N GLU A 95 -0.48 8.17 -25.17
CA GLU A 95 -1.35 8.47 -26.31
C GLU A 95 -2.19 7.22 -26.65
N PRO A 96 -3.51 7.38 -26.92
CA PRO A 96 -4.27 6.30 -27.51
C PRO A 96 -3.70 6.03 -28.91
N SER A 97 -3.10 4.86 -29.16
CA SER A 97 -2.70 4.52 -30.52
C SER A 97 -3.97 4.51 -31.39
N PRO A 98 -3.98 5.17 -32.57
CA PRO A 98 -5.18 5.22 -33.41
C PRO A 98 -5.54 3.89 -34.11
N GLN A 99 -4.79 2.82 -33.89
CA GLN A 99 -5.00 1.54 -34.55
C GLN A 99 -4.77 0.36 -33.61
N ASP A 100 -5.59 -0.66 -33.84
CA ASP A 100 -5.47 -2.07 -33.44
C ASP A 100 -6.31 -2.55 -32.26
N GLY A 101 -7.51 -3.02 -32.62
CA GLY A 101 -8.00 -4.26 -32.04
C GLY A 101 -6.92 -5.33 -32.17
N CYS A 102 -6.61 -5.99 -31.06
CA CYS A 102 -5.65 -7.09 -30.98
C CYS A 102 -4.16 -6.69 -31.05
N ALA A 103 -3.66 -6.03 -30.01
CA ALA A 103 -2.33 -6.32 -29.49
C ALA A 103 -2.35 -6.21 -27.96
N LYS A 104 -2.57 -7.33 -27.27
CA LYS A 104 -2.04 -7.54 -25.92
C LYS A 104 -0.51 -7.63 -26.05
N GLY A 105 0.13 -6.51 -26.38
CA GLY A 105 1.58 -6.42 -26.44
C GLY A 105 2.11 -6.58 -25.03
N ASN A 106 2.79 -7.70 -24.79
CA ASN A 106 3.84 -8.06 -23.81
C ASN A 106 4.44 -7.02 -22.83
N GLU A 107 3.77 -5.92 -22.45
CA GLU A 107 4.26 -4.95 -21.47
C GLU A 107 4.09 -5.46 -20.02
N GLU A 108 3.25 -6.47 -19.77
CA GLU A 108 3.08 -7.08 -18.44
C GLU A 108 4.38 -7.70 -17.89
N HIS A 109 5.35 -8.01 -18.76
CA HIS A 109 6.59 -8.68 -18.36
C HIS A 109 7.79 -7.74 -18.14
N VAL A 110 7.74 -6.50 -18.60
CA VAL A 110 8.90 -5.59 -18.51
C VAL A 110 8.97 -4.87 -17.15
N TYR A 111 7.84 -4.65 -16.48
CA TYR A 111 7.80 -3.77 -15.29
C TYR A 111 7.87 -4.48 -13.93
N LYS A 112 7.74 -5.81 -13.87
CA LYS A 112 8.02 -6.59 -12.65
C LYS A 112 9.52 -6.88 -12.45
N GLN A 113 10.37 -6.51 -13.41
CA GLN A 113 11.82 -6.78 -13.38
C GLN A 113 12.57 -6.07 -12.23
N TYR A 114 11.99 -5.05 -11.60
CA TYR A 114 12.65 -4.27 -10.52
C TYR A 114 12.55 -4.92 -9.13
N GLN A 115 11.61 -5.87 -8.93
CA GLN A 115 11.51 -6.61 -7.68
C GLN A 115 12.19 -7.97 -7.87
N ARG A 116 13.15 -8.30 -7.02
CA ARG A 116 13.68 -9.68 -6.99
C ARG A 116 12.52 -10.60 -6.65
N GLY A 117 12.26 -11.59 -7.49
CA GLY A 117 11.17 -12.54 -7.24
C GLY A 117 11.37 -13.27 -5.92
N ALA A 118 10.28 -13.65 -5.26
CA ALA A 118 10.31 -14.32 -3.95
C ALA A 118 11.30 -15.51 -3.92
N THR A 119 11.32 -16.33 -4.97
CA THR A 119 12.26 -17.46 -5.11
C THR A 119 13.72 -17.05 -5.08
N VAL A 120 14.07 -15.90 -5.68
CA VAL A 120 15.45 -15.38 -5.70
C VAL A 120 15.85 -14.91 -4.30
N LEU A 121 14.96 -14.17 -3.62
CA LEU A 121 15.20 -13.70 -2.26
C LEU A 121 15.37 -14.86 -1.29
N LEU A 122 14.56 -15.92 -1.42
CA LEU A 122 14.65 -17.11 -0.59
C LEU A 122 15.95 -17.90 -0.80
N ARG A 123 16.48 -17.92 -2.03
CA ARG A 123 17.73 -18.65 -2.36
C ARG A 123 18.97 -18.02 -1.75
N ASP A 124 18.94 -16.72 -1.50
CA ASP A 124 20.09 -15.99 -0.97
C ASP A 124 20.22 -16.12 0.57
N ILE A 125 19.26 -16.77 1.22
CA ILE A 125 19.27 -16.99 2.66
C ILE A 125 20.31 -18.07 2.99
N PRO A 126 21.25 -17.81 3.94
CA PRO A 126 22.21 -18.81 4.37
C PRO A 126 21.50 -20.06 4.90
N GLY A 127 21.99 -21.24 4.50
CA GLY A 127 21.39 -22.52 4.93
C GLY A 127 21.31 -22.68 6.46
N SER A 128 22.25 -22.06 7.19
CA SER A 128 22.27 -22.01 8.66
C SER A 128 21.12 -21.22 9.29
N HIS A 129 20.37 -20.44 8.50
CA HIS A 129 19.24 -19.63 8.97
C HIS A 129 17.89 -20.24 8.59
N LEU A 130 17.84 -21.42 7.96
CA LEU A 130 16.59 -22.01 7.44
C LEU A 130 15.86 -22.92 8.46
N GLY A 131 16.18 -22.83 9.76
CA GLY A 131 15.63 -23.73 10.78
C GLY A 131 14.22 -23.36 11.25
N PHE A 132 13.86 -22.08 11.23
CA PHE A 132 12.56 -21.58 11.64
C PHE A 132 12.15 -20.31 10.88
N TRP A 133 10.84 -20.13 10.68
CA TRP A 133 10.27 -19.00 9.95
C TRP A 133 9.26 -18.25 10.81
N SER A 134 9.31 -16.92 10.73
CA SER A 134 8.32 -16.03 11.33
C SER A 134 7.90 -14.98 10.32
N LYS A 135 6.67 -14.49 10.45
CA LYS A 135 6.12 -13.40 9.63
C LYS A 135 5.84 -12.20 10.53
N VAL A 136 6.13 -11.00 10.02
CA VAL A 136 5.65 -9.74 10.60
C VAL A 136 4.57 -9.22 9.67
N ASP A 137 3.36 -9.05 10.20
CA ASP A 137 2.20 -8.58 9.45
C ASP A 137 1.99 -7.08 9.68
N LEU A 138 1.96 -6.30 8.59
CA LEU A 138 1.89 -4.84 8.64
C LEU A 138 0.48 -4.35 8.33
N GLU A 139 -0.16 -3.68 9.29
CA GLU A 139 -1.45 -3.02 9.05
C GLU A 139 -1.24 -1.80 8.14
N ASP A 140 -1.90 -1.80 6.98
CA ASP A 140 -1.92 -0.68 6.03
C ASP A 140 -0.52 -0.22 5.60
N ALA A 141 0.34 -1.18 5.21
CA ALA A 141 1.75 -0.96 4.89
C ALA A 141 2.00 0.23 3.93
N TYR A 142 1.30 0.30 2.80
CA TYR A 142 1.41 1.43 1.86
C TYR A 142 0.88 2.74 2.46
N GLY A 143 -0.15 2.68 3.31
CA GLY A 143 -0.72 3.83 4.01
C GLY A 143 0.16 4.42 5.11
N THR A 144 1.27 3.77 5.46
CA THR A 144 2.29 4.34 6.36
C THR A 144 3.26 5.28 5.63
N LEU A 145 3.51 5.04 4.33
CA LEU A 145 4.44 5.87 3.56
C LEU A 145 3.78 7.15 3.08
N ARG A 146 4.24 8.28 3.63
CA ARG A 146 3.84 9.63 3.20
C ARG A 146 4.36 9.94 1.81
N VAL A 147 3.55 10.64 1.03
CA VAL A 147 3.95 11.12 -0.29
C VAL A 147 4.07 12.65 -0.30
N PRO A 148 5.03 13.19 -1.07
CA PRO A 148 5.15 14.64 -1.21
C PRO A 148 3.90 15.23 -1.88
N ASP A 149 3.63 16.50 -1.60
CA ASP A 149 2.42 17.18 -2.09
C ASP A 149 2.28 17.10 -3.60
N GLN A 150 3.38 17.21 -4.35
CA GLN A 150 3.37 17.12 -5.81
C GLN A 150 2.83 15.77 -6.31
N LEU A 151 3.17 14.67 -5.63
CA LEU A 151 2.68 13.34 -5.97
C LEU A 151 1.24 13.13 -5.47
N SER A 152 0.90 13.66 -4.30
CA SER A 152 -0.45 13.59 -3.72
C SER A 152 -1.53 14.14 -4.67
N ARG A 153 -1.20 15.13 -5.50
CA ARG A 153 -2.10 15.69 -6.53
C ARG A 153 -2.55 14.65 -7.57
N LEU A 154 -1.79 13.58 -7.77
CA LEU A 154 -2.21 12.47 -8.64
C LEU A 154 -3.18 11.52 -7.93
N PHE A 155 -3.22 11.48 -6.60
CA PHE A 155 -4.05 10.54 -5.85
C PHE A 155 -5.36 11.19 -5.39
N GLY A 156 -6.03 11.86 -6.32
CA GLY A 156 -7.34 12.44 -6.08
C GLY A 156 -8.43 11.39 -5.98
N THR A 157 -9.41 11.62 -5.12
CA THR A 157 -10.65 10.85 -5.08
C THR A 157 -11.82 11.69 -4.59
N VAL A 158 -13.02 11.13 -4.63
CA VAL A 158 -14.27 11.84 -4.32
C VAL A 158 -15.14 11.05 -3.36
N SER A 159 -15.96 11.76 -2.60
CA SER A 159 -17.06 11.18 -1.82
C SER A 159 -18.29 12.08 -1.90
N THR A 160 -19.47 11.55 -1.61
CA THR A 160 -20.68 12.37 -1.41
C THR A 160 -20.94 12.51 0.08
N CYS A 161 -21.05 13.74 0.58
CA CYS A 161 -21.40 13.98 1.98
C CYS A 161 -22.85 13.55 2.23
N PRO A 162 -23.13 12.59 3.13
CA PRO A 162 -24.48 12.06 3.33
C PRO A 162 -25.46 13.10 3.87
N ASN A 163 -24.96 14.09 4.63
CA ASN A 163 -25.80 15.13 5.25
C ASN A 163 -26.21 16.24 4.27
N THR A 164 -25.39 16.53 3.27
CA THR A 164 -25.59 17.68 2.37
C THR A 164 -25.80 17.31 0.91
N GLY A 165 -25.53 16.04 0.54
CA GLY A 165 -25.52 15.58 -0.85
C GLY A 165 -24.40 16.17 -1.72
N ARG A 166 -23.53 17.02 -1.15
CA ARG A 166 -22.44 17.67 -1.90
C ARG A 166 -21.27 16.72 -2.10
N GLN A 167 -20.67 16.77 -3.28
CA GLN A 167 -19.41 16.08 -3.54
C GLN A 167 -18.26 16.77 -2.78
N CYS A 168 -17.37 15.97 -2.22
CA CYS A 168 -16.11 16.41 -1.62
C CYS A 168 -14.96 15.78 -2.38
N VAL A 169 -13.94 16.58 -2.69
CA VAL A 169 -12.70 16.13 -3.31
C VAL A 169 -11.63 15.95 -2.24
N TRP A 170 -10.86 14.88 -2.37
CA TRP A 170 -9.82 14.48 -1.45
C TRP A 170 -8.53 14.17 -2.21
N SER A 171 -7.39 14.41 -1.58
CA SER A 171 -6.08 13.96 -2.05
C SER A 171 -5.50 12.98 -1.04
N LEU A 172 -5.09 11.78 -1.46
CA LEU A 172 -4.37 10.86 -0.58
C LEU A 172 -2.96 11.39 -0.31
N ARG A 173 -2.55 11.40 0.95
CA ARG A 173 -1.23 11.85 1.43
C ARG A 173 -0.28 10.68 1.68
N THR A 174 -0.67 9.49 1.25
CA THR A 174 0.08 8.24 1.37
C THR A 174 0.07 7.50 0.04
N LEU A 175 0.89 6.45 -0.10
CA LEU A 175 0.92 5.66 -1.33
C LEU A 175 -0.47 5.05 -1.62
N ALA A 176 -0.96 5.28 -2.83
CA ALA A 176 -2.22 4.71 -3.28
C ALA A 176 -2.06 3.20 -3.58
N GLN A 177 -2.80 2.36 -2.84
CA GLN A 177 -2.83 0.93 -3.12
C GLN A 177 -3.39 0.66 -4.53
N GLY A 178 -2.71 -0.21 -5.28
CA GLY A 178 -3.04 -0.53 -6.68
C GLY A 178 -2.33 0.35 -7.71
N TRP A 179 -1.67 1.43 -7.29
CA TRP A 179 -0.80 2.19 -8.20
C TRP A 179 0.47 1.39 -8.52
N ARG A 180 0.84 1.32 -9.80
CA ARG A 180 1.87 0.41 -10.30
C ARG A 180 3.27 0.67 -9.74
N TRP A 181 3.54 1.90 -9.32
CA TRP A 181 4.83 2.30 -8.75
C TRP A 181 4.88 2.17 -7.21
N ALA A 182 3.74 1.94 -6.55
CA ALA A 182 3.70 1.82 -5.09
C ALA A 182 4.58 0.67 -4.57
N PRO A 183 4.59 -0.55 -5.16
CA PRO A 183 5.48 -1.63 -4.70
C PRO A 183 6.97 -1.29 -4.80
N LEU A 184 7.37 -0.56 -5.85
CA LEU A 184 8.77 -0.13 -6.02
C LEU A 184 9.18 0.85 -4.92
N ILE A 185 8.37 1.88 -4.67
CA ILE A 185 8.65 2.88 -3.64
C ILE A 185 8.68 2.22 -2.25
N PHE A 186 7.72 1.32 -1.99
CA PHE A 186 7.69 0.56 -0.75
C PHE A 186 8.93 -0.31 -0.59
N GLN A 187 9.37 -0.98 -1.66
CA GLN A 187 10.59 -1.79 -1.64
C GLN A 187 11.82 -0.96 -1.30
N VAL A 188 12.00 0.21 -1.91
CA VAL A 188 13.14 1.09 -1.61
C VAL A 188 13.12 1.50 -0.14
N ALA A 189 11.96 1.92 0.38
CA ALA A 189 11.83 2.30 1.79
C ALA A 189 12.12 1.12 2.74
N MET A 190 11.54 -0.05 2.48
CA MET A 190 11.70 -1.23 3.33
C MET A 190 13.13 -1.78 3.29
N THR A 191 13.75 -1.83 2.11
CA THR A 191 15.16 -2.24 1.97
C THR A 191 16.08 -1.30 2.73
N THR A 192 15.83 0.01 2.68
CA THR A 192 16.62 0.99 3.45
C THR A 192 16.54 0.70 4.97
N ILE A 193 15.34 0.50 5.51
CA ILE A 193 15.15 0.16 6.93
C ILE A 193 15.83 -1.17 7.27
N ILE A 194 15.74 -2.16 6.38
CA ILE A 194 16.37 -3.47 6.59
C ILE A 194 17.89 -3.35 6.64
N GLU A 195 18.49 -2.63 5.71
CA GLU A 195 19.95 -2.52 5.59
C GLU A 195 20.55 -1.58 6.64
N GLU A 196 19.90 -0.46 6.95
CA GLU A 196 20.44 0.56 7.85
C GLU A 196 20.10 0.34 9.32
N ASP A 197 18.95 -0.26 9.64
CA ASP A 197 18.50 -0.43 11.03
C ASP A 197 18.43 -1.92 11.46
N ILE A 198 17.73 -2.77 10.69
CA ILE A 198 17.43 -4.14 11.11
C ILE A 198 18.67 -5.04 11.08
N ASN A 199 19.36 -5.11 9.95
CA ASN A 199 20.53 -5.98 9.78
C ASN A 199 21.63 -5.65 10.80
N PRO A 200 21.97 -4.36 11.04
CA PRO A 200 22.91 -4.01 12.11
C PRO A 200 22.43 -4.43 13.50
N ALA A 201 21.14 -4.27 13.83
CA ALA A 201 20.60 -4.66 15.12
C ALA A 201 20.64 -6.18 15.35
N LEU A 202 20.31 -6.98 14.32
CA LEU A 202 20.40 -8.44 14.39
C LEU A 202 21.85 -8.91 14.54
N ALA A 203 22.78 -8.28 13.80
CA ALA A 203 24.20 -8.58 13.89
C ALA A 203 24.77 -8.23 15.27
N ALA A 204 24.41 -7.06 15.83
CA ALA A 204 24.82 -6.64 17.17
C ALA A 204 24.30 -7.59 18.27
N ALA A 205 23.11 -8.17 18.07
CA ALA A 205 22.54 -9.19 18.94
C ALA A 205 23.11 -10.61 18.71
N GLY A 206 24.00 -10.79 17.72
CA GLY A 206 24.59 -12.09 17.38
C GLY A 206 23.59 -13.10 16.84
N LEU A 207 22.46 -12.65 16.29
CA LEU A 207 21.38 -13.53 15.84
C LEU A 207 21.64 -14.07 14.44
N LYS A 208 21.55 -15.39 14.30
CA LYS A 208 21.58 -16.09 13.01
C LYS A 208 20.20 -16.01 12.35
N ALA A 209 19.84 -14.82 11.91
CA ALA A 209 18.57 -14.53 11.27
C ALA A 209 18.76 -13.70 10.00
N THR A 210 17.86 -13.89 9.04
CA THR A 210 17.79 -13.10 7.80
C THR A 210 16.37 -12.57 7.65
N VAL A 211 16.26 -11.28 7.33
CA VAL A 211 15.00 -10.60 7.09
C VAL A 211 14.88 -10.31 5.61
N ILE A 212 13.76 -10.69 5.02
CA ILE A 212 13.41 -10.38 3.63
C ILE A 212 12.02 -9.76 3.61
N HIS A 213 11.72 -9.02 2.55
CA HIS A 213 10.35 -8.55 2.30
C HIS A 213 9.92 -8.87 0.87
N VAL A 214 8.63 -9.14 0.70
CA VAL A 214 7.99 -9.34 -0.59
C VAL A 214 6.70 -8.53 -0.59
N GLN A 215 6.67 -7.43 -1.33
CA GLN A 215 5.58 -6.46 -1.28
C GLN A 215 5.38 -5.96 0.16
N ASP A 216 4.22 -6.19 0.77
CA ASP A 216 3.88 -5.80 2.14
C ASP A 216 4.18 -6.89 3.19
N ASP A 217 4.61 -8.09 2.78
CA ASP A 217 4.97 -9.18 3.69
C ASP A 217 6.44 -9.07 4.12
N VAL A 218 6.69 -9.09 5.44
CA VAL A 218 8.04 -9.18 6.01
C VAL A 218 8.23 -10.57 6.62
N LEU A 219 9.27 -11.27 6.17
CA LEU A 219 9.60 -12.63 6.58
C LEU A 219 10.94 -12.67 7.28
N ILE A 220 11.01 -13.46 8.35
CA ILE A 220 12.21 -13.68 9.14
C ILE A 220 12.53 -15.17 9.07
N SER A 221 13.72 -15.50 8.61
CA SER A 221 14.29 -16.84 8.63
C SER A 221 15.36 -16.89 9.72
N SER A 222 15.39 -17.93 10.54
CA SER A 222 16.31 -18.06 11.68
C SER A 222 16.77 -19.50 11.91
N SER A 223 17.88 -19.69 12.63
CA SER A 223 18.42 -21.03 12.93
C SER A 223 17.48 -21.92 13.77
N ASP A 224 16.64 -21.32 14.60
CA ASP A 224 15.78 -21.99 15.57
C ASP A 224 14.69 -21.03 16.08
N ILE A 225 13.72 -21.58 16.82
CA ILE A 225 12.56 -20.85 17.33
C ILE A 225 12.96 -19.70 18.28
N GLU A 226 13.95 -19.92 19.15
CA GLU A 226 14.36 -18.91 20.13
C GLU A 226 15.00 -17.69 19.44
N THR A 227 15.88 -17.95 18.47
CA THR A 227 16.50 -16.94 17.62
C THR A 227 15.44 -16.22 16.80
N GLY A 228 14.48 -16.95 16.21
CA GLY A 228 13.37 -16.39 15.46
C GLY A 228 12.51 -15.44 16.28
N HIS A 229 12.17 -15.82 17.52
CA HIS A 229 11.39 -14.97 18.42
C HIS A 229 12.15 -13.68 18.79
N LYS A 230 13.45 -13.78 19.14
CA LYS A 230 14.28 -12.60 19.42
C LYS A 230 14.38 -11.68 18.21
N ALA A 231 14.60 -12.25 17.02
CA ALA A 231 14.65 -11.49 15.78
C ALA A 231 13.31 -10.81 15.48
N TRP A 232 12.19 -11.51 15.67
CA TRP A 232 10.85 -10.96 15.50
C TRP A 232 10.61 -9.75 16.39
N VAL A 233 10.99 -9.82 17.68
CA VAL A 233 10.85 -8.68 18.59
C VAL A 233 11.66 -7.47 18.11
N ILE A 234 12.93 -7.68 17.71
CA ILE A 234 13.80 -6.60 17.20
C ILE A 234 13.21 -5.99 15.93
N VAL A 235 12.80 -6.83 14.98
CA VAL A 235 12.26 -6.38 13.68
C VAL A 235 10.96 -5.62 13.87
N SER A 236 10.00 -6.16 14.62
CA SER A 236 8.72 -5.52 14.90
C SER A 236 8.90 -4.16 15.59
N ASP A 237 9.82 -4.10 16.55
CA ASP A 237 10.13 -2.88 17.27
C ASP A 237 10.77 -1.79 16.39
N ILE A 238 11.72 -2.15 15.51
CA ILE A 238 12.32 -1.22 14.56
C ILE A 238 11.28 -0.74 13.54
N LEU A 239 10.49 -1.66 12.96
CA LEU A 239 9.44 -1.30 12.02
C LEU A 239 8.42 -0.33 12.64
N HIS A 240 8.09 -0.53 13.92
CA HIS A 240 7.22 0.38 14.64
C HIS A 240 7.89 1.74 14.90
N ARG A 241 9.07 1.77 15.51
CA ARG A 241 9.72 3.00 15.98
C ARG A 241 10.36 3.84 14.88
N LYS A 242 10.95 3.19 13.87
CA LYS A 242 11.68 3.84 12.77
C LYS A 242 10.82 3.93 11.52
N GLY A 243 10.15 2.84 11.17
CA GLY A 243 9.31 2.77 9.97
C GLY A 243 7.93 3.41 10.15
N GLY A 244 7.48 3.65 11.39
CA GLY A 244 6.14 4.13 11.68
C GLY A 244 5.04 3.12 11.35
N PHE A 245 5.40 1.84 11.14
CA PHE A 245 4.46 0.79 10.81
C PHE A 245 3.63 0.38 12.03
N ILE A 246 2.40 -0.05 11.76
CA ILE A 246 1.58 -0.73 12.74
C ILE A 246 1.80 -2.22 12.52
N VAL A 247 2.41 -2.88 13.50
CA VAL A 247 2.69 -4.31 13.46
C VAL A 247 1.56 -5.05 14.17
N ASN A 248 0.92 -5.98 13.47
CA ASN A 248 -0.08 -6.85 14.09
C ASN A 248 0.63 -7.92 14.92
N ALA A 249 0.28 -8.03 16.20
CA ALA A 249 0.70 -9.16 17.01
C ALA A 249 -0.08 -10.40 16.52
N SER A 250 0.64 -11.33 15.91
CA SER A 250 0.13 -12.64 15.47
C SER A 250 0.66 -13.74 16.36
#